data_AF-A0A7J6GLP5-F1
#
_entry.id   AF-A0A7J6GLP5-F1
#
_cell.length_a   1.000
_cell.length_b   1.000
_cell.length_c   1.000
_cell.angle_alpha   90.00
_cell.angle_beta   90.00
_cell.angle_gamma   90.00
#
_symmetry.space_group_name_H-M   'P 1'
#
loop_
_entity.id
_entity.type
_entity.pdbx_description
1 polymer ?
#
loop_
_entity_poly.entity_id
_entity_poly.type
_entity_poly.pdbx_seq_one_letter_code
_entity_poly.pdbx_strand_id
1 'polypeptide(L)'
;MFADDIILFGQASTKEAKAFKDCLDTYCEWSGQSINLHKSSVHFSCGVPRGRIQAITKILRMKKMTYKTTYLGLPLFSTSRRTSNYNHLVDRVLLRIKGWKAKLLSSAGD
;
A
#
# COMPACT_ATOMS: atom_id res chain seq x y z
N MET A 1 0.93 12.97 -13.11
CA MET A 1 1.12 11.55 -13.42
C MET A 1 0.67 10.77 -12.20
N PHE A 2 -0.40 9.98 -12.30
CA PHE A 2 -0.97 9.24 -11.17
C PHE A 2 -0.21 7.91 -11.01
N ALA A 3 0.49 7.79 -9.88
CA ALA A 3 1.06 6.60 -9.23
C ALA A 3 1.84 5.59 -10.10
N ASP A 4 3.17 5.58 -9.98
CA ASP A 4 4.08 4.48 -10.38
C ASP A 4 3.97 3.24 -9.45
N ASP A 5 2.91 3.14 -8.65
CA ASP A 5 2.78 2.10 -7.64
C ASP A 5 1.86 0.97 -8.11
N ILE A 6 2.45 -0.19 -8.43
CA ILE A 6 1.75 -1.40 -8.85
C ILE A 6 1.38 -2.25 -7.62
N ILE A 7 0.14 -2.75 -7.57
CA ILE A 7 -0.30 -3.74 -6.58
C ILE A 7 -0.66 -5.05 -7.30
N LEU A 8 -0.08 -6.15 -6.85
CA LEU A 8 -0.33 -7.49 -7.38
C LEU A 8 -1.04 -8.35 -6.31
N PHE A 9 -2.03 -9.13 -6.75
CA PHE A 9 -2.79 -10.04 -5.89
C PHE A 9 -2.68 -11.47 -6.42
N GLY A 10 -2.52 -12.42 -5.50
CA GLY A 10 -2.41 -13.84 -5.81
C GLY A 10 -2.54 -14.72 -4.58
N GLN A 11 -2.65 -16.02 -4.79
CA GLN A 11 -2.51 -17.04 -3.77
C GLN A 11 -1.12 -16.97 -3.12
N ALA A 12 -1.08 -17.13 -1.80
CA ALA A 12 0.16 -17.32 -1.06
C ALA A 12 0.74 -18.71 -1.34
N SER A 13 1.35 -18.90 -2.52
CA SER A 13 2.05 -20.10 -2.95
C SER A 13 3.44 -19.74 -3.52
N THR A 14 4.38 -20.68 -3.45
CA THR A 14 5.73 -20.50 -4.01
C THR A 14 5.72 -20.49 -5.53
N LYS A 15 4.76 -21.19 -6.15
CA LYS A 15 4.57 -21.20 -7.60
C LYS A 15 4.18 -19.82 -8.11
N GLU A 16 3.19 -19.19 -7.49
CA GLU A 16 2.76 -17.85 -7.87
C GLU A 16 3.82 -16.79 -7.56
N ALA A 17 4.54 -16.93 -6.45
CA ALA A 17 5.65 -16.02 -6.14
C ALA A 17 6.74 -16.05 -7.22
N LYS A 18 7.04 -17.22 -7.80
CA LYS A 18 7.98 -17.32 -8.93
C LYS A 18 7.40 -16.68 -10.18
N ALA A 19 6.15 -16.97 -10.52
CA ALA A 19 5.50 -16.36 -11.69
C ALA A 19 5.46 -14.82 -11.60
N PHE A 20 5.22 -14.26 -10.42
CA PHE A 20 5.33 -12.81 -10.21
C PHE A 20 6.75 -12.30 -10.39
N LYS A 21 7.76 -13.03 -9.89
CA LYS A 21 9.16 -12.64 -10.09
C LYS A 21 9.51 -12.62 -11.58
N ASP A 22 9.14 -13.65 -12.32
CA ASP A 22 9.44 -13.78 -13.76
C ASP A 22 8.74 -12.67 -14.57
N CYS A 23 7.48 -12.38 -14.25
CA CYS A 23 6.72 -11.29 -14.89
C CYS A 23 7.36 -9.92 -14.62
N LEU A 24 7.75 -9.67 -13.37
CA LEU A 24 8.42 -8.44 -12.96
C LEU A 24 9.80 -8.28 -13.62
N ASP A 25 10.55 -9.37 -13.75
CA ASP A 25 11.86 -9.36 -14.43
C ASP A 25 11.72 -9.10 -15.93
N THR A 26 10.75 -9.75 -16.58
CA THR A 26 10.41 -9.52 -18.00
C THR A 26 10.00 -8.06 -18.22
N TYR A 27 9.18 -7.51 -17.33
CA TYR A 27 8.79 -6.10 -17.39
C TYR A 27 10.00 -5.15 -17.27
N CYS A 28 10.90 -5.41 -16.31
CA CYS A 28 12.12 -4.61 -16.14
C CYS A 28 13.01 -4.68 -17.39
N GLU A 29 13.14 -5.86 -17.98
CA GLU A 29 13.92 -6.07 -19.20
C GLU A 29 13.36 -5.29 -20.38
N TRP A 30 12.04 -5.36 -20.61
CA TRP A 30 11.41 -4.70 -21.77
C TRP A 30 11.30 -3.18 -21.61
N SER A 31 11.03 -2.71 -20.39
CA SER A 31 10.83 -1.28 -20.12
C SER A 31 12.14 -0.54 -19.83
N GLY A 32 13.22 -1.25 -19.53
CA GLY A 32 14.46 -0.69 -18.97
C GLY A 32 14.31 -0.13 -17.55
N GLN A 33 13.15 -0.34 -16.92
CA GLN A 33 12.88 0.13 -15.56
C GLN A 33 13.42 -0.87 -14.53
N SER A 34 13.57 -0.40 -13.29
CA SER A 34 14.02 -1.23 -12.17
C SER A 34 13.07 -1.11 -10.98
N ILE A 35 12.77 -2.25 -10.36
CA ILE A 35 11.90 -2.29 -9.18
C ILE A 35 12.66 -1.81 -7.95
N ASN A 36 12.10 -0.82 -7.26
CA ASN A 36 12.63 -0.39 -5.98
C ASN A 36 12.23 -1.38 -4.87
N LEU A 37 13.05 -2.40 -4.64
CA LEU A 37 12.80 -3.43 -3.61
C LEU A 37 12.73 -2.86 -2.18
N HIS A 38 13.30 -1.68 -1.92
CA HIS A 38 13.21 -1.03 -0.62
C HIS A 38 11.82 -0.40 -0.38
N LYS A 39 11.18 0.10 -1.44
CA LYS A 39 9.80 0.62 -1.39
C LYS A 39 8.73 -0.45 -1.64
N SER A 40 9.14 -1.60 -2.18
CA SER A 40 8.26 -2.73 -2.44
C SER A 40 8.09 -3.62 -1.22
N SER A 41 6.88 -4.13 -0.98
CA SER A 41 6.60 -5.01 0.14
C SER A 41 5.46 -5.98 -0.16
N VAL A 42 5.43 -7.11 0.57
CA VAL A 42 4.44 -8.17 0.39
C VAL A 42 3.57 -8.33 1.63
N HIS A 43 2.25 -8.40 1.44
CA HIS A 43 1.29 -8.67 2.50
C HIS A 43 0.75 -10.09 2.40
N PHE A 44 0.40 -10.69 3.54
CA PHE A 44 -0.13 -12.06 3.62
C PHE A 44 -1.40 -12.07 4.46
N SER A 45 -2.39 -12.85 4.03
CA SER A 45 -3.61 -13.08 4.79
C SER A 45 -3.35 -13.83 6.11
N CYS A 46 -4.32 -13.75 7.02
CA CYS A 46 -4.29 -14.56 8.24
C CYS A 46 -4.33 -16.04 7.87
N GLY A 47 -3.53 -16.87 8.56
CA GLY A 47 -3.50 -18.32 8.36
C GLY A 47 -2.41 -18.83 7.41
N VAL A 48 -1.63 -17.97 6.76
CA VAL A 48 -0.47 -18.43 5.96
C VAL A 48 0.64 -18.95 6.89
N PRO A 49 1.13 -20.20 6.73
CA PRO A 49 2.19 -20.75 7.56
C PRO A 49 3.48 -19.93 7.49
N ARG A 50 4.19 -19.78 8.62
CA ARG A 50 5.45 -19.00 8.70
C ARG A 50 6.50 -19.44 7.69
N GLY A 51 6.68 -20.75 7.51
CA GLY A 51 7.64 -21.28 6.52
C GLY A 51 7.29 -20.85 5.09
N ARG A 52 5.99 -20.77 4.76
CA ARG A 52 5.53 -20.31 3.44
C ARG A 52 5.74 -18.81 3.24
N ILE A 53 5.48 -18.01 4.28
CA ILE A 53 5.78 -16.58 4.29
C ILE A 53 7.27 -16.34 4.01
N GLN A 54 8.15 -17.05 4.72
CA GLN A 54 9.61 -16.92 4.52
C GLN A 54 10.03 -17.32 3.11
N ALA A 55 9.49 -18.43 2.58
CA ALA A 55 9.79 -18.87 1.22
C ALA A 55 9.38 -17.82 0.17
N ILE A 56 8.16 -17.29 0.26
CA ILE A 56 7.65 -16.28 -0.69
C ILE A 56 8.44 -14.97 -0.58
N THR A 57 8.72 -14.52 0.64
CA THR A 57 9.53 -13.31 0.90
C THR A 57 10.93 -13.45 0.30
N LYS A 58 11.55 -14.65 0.40
CA LYS A 58 12.86 -14.94 -0.18
C LYS A 58 12.83 -14.94 -1.71
N ILE A 59 11.79 -15.50 -2.33
CA ILE A 59 11.62 -15.54 -3.79
C ILE A 59 11.47 -14.12 -4.35
N LEU A 60 10.56 -13.33 -3.78
CA LEU A 60 10.27 -11.97 -4.25
C LEU A 60 11.35 -10.95 -3.86
N ARG A 61 12.22 -11.27 -2.88
CA ARG A 61 13.23 -10.37 -2.30
C ARG A 61 12.63 -9.07 -1.73
N MET A 62 11.37 -9.11 -1.31
CA MET A 62 10.64 -7.99 -0.73
C MET A 62 10.43 -8.20 0.75
N LYS A 63 10.37 -7.13 1.54
CA LYS A 63 10.08 -7.23 2.97
C LYS A 63 8.59 -7.53 3.19
N LYS A 64 8.28 -8.28 4.24
CA LYS A 64 6.89 -8.42 4.70
C LYS A 64 6.37 -7.04 5.15
N MET A 65 5.23 -6.65 4.59
CA MET A 65 4.56 -5.40 4.91
C MET A 65 4.07 -5.40 6.36
N THR A 66 4.29 -4.29 7.06
CA THR A 66 3.77 -4.07 8.42
C THR A 66 2.43 -3.32 8.34
N TYR A 67 1.55 -3.53 9.33
CA TYR A 67 0.18 -3.00 9.39
C TYR A 67 0.02 -1.47 9.29
N LYS A 68 1.11 -0.69 9.28
CA LYS A 68 1.11 0.77 9.19
C LYS A 68 1.28 1.31 7.76
N THR A 69 1.24 0.45 6.75
CA THR A 69 1.53 0.88 5.37
C THR A 69 0.31 1.54 4.74
N THR A 70 0.49 2.77 4.25
CA THR A 70 -0.54 3.53 3.55
C THR A 70 -0.26 3.55 2.06
N TYR A 71 -1.31 3.45 1.26
CA TYR A 71 -1.27 3.64 -0.19
C TYR A 71 -2.20 4.78 -0.55
N LEU A 72 -1.68 5.77 -1.27
CA LEU A 72 -2.40 7.00 -1.59
C LEU A 72 -3.04 7.67 -0.35
N GLY A 73 -2.39 7.54 0.81
CA GLY A 73 -2.87 8.11 2.08
C GLY A 73 -4.02 7.33 2.74
N LEU A 74 -4.29 6.10 2.31
CA LEU A 74 -5.26 5.16 2.90
C LEU A 74 -4.54 3.94 3.47
N PRO A 75 -4.94 3.41 4.63
CA PRO A 75 -4.37 2.16 5.15
C PRO A 75 -4.72 0.99 4.21
N LEU A 76 -3.70 0.33 3.62
CA LEU A 76 -3.90 -0.75 2.64
C LEU A 76 -4.59 -1.98 3.23
N PHE A 77 -4.22 -2.35 4.46
CA PHE A 77 -4.69 -3.56 5.12
C PHE A 77 -5.11 -3.21 6.55
N SER A 78 -6.42 -3.10 6.74
CA SER A 78 -7.08 -2.80 8.01
C SER A 78 -7.32 -4.09 8.80
N THR A 79 -6.93 -4.13 10.07
CA THR A 79 -7.39 -5.17 11.00
C THR A 79 -8.86 -4.94 11.35
N SER A 80 -9.57 -6.01 11.71
CA SER A 80 -11.03 -6.22 11.87
C SER A 80 -11.88 -5.20 12.70
N ARG A 81 -11.46 -3.95 12.90
CA ARG A 81 -12.30 -2.87 13.45
C ARG A 81 -12.49 -1.80 12.39
N ARG A 82 -13.48 -2.02 11.52
CA ARG A 82 -13.78 -1.21 10.32
C ARG A 82 -13.95 0.28 10.63
N THR A 83 -14.43 0.68 11.81
CA THR A 83 -14.82 2.08 12.09
C THR A 83 -13.64 2.98 12.48
N SER A 84 -12.68 2.51 13.27
CA SER A 84 -11.59 3.36 13.80
C SER A 84 -10.55 3.77 12.74
N ASN A 85 -10.50 3.06 11.60
CA ASN A 85 -9.48 3.26 10.56
C ASN A 85 -9.78 4.43 9.62
N TYR A 86 -11.01 4.95 9.64
CA TYR A 86 -11.43 6.10 8.84
C TYR A 86 -11.36 7.42 9.63
N ASN A 87 -11.07 7.39 10.94
CA ASN A 87 -10.95 8.59 11.76
C ASN A 87 -9.93 9.59 11.19
N HIS A 88 -8.81 9.10 10.67
CA HIS A 88 -7.82 9.96 10.03
C HIS A 88 -8.32 10.66 8.74
N LEU A 89 -9.26 10.03 8.01
CA LEU A 89 -9.90 10.66 6.86
C LEU A 89 -10.96 11.66 7.32
N VAL A 90 -11.75 11.30 8.32
CA VAL A 90 -12.74 12.18 8.96
C VAL A 90 -12.03 13.43 9.52
N ASP A 91 -10.91 13.27 10.22
CA ASP A 91 -10.12 14.37 10.76
C ASP A 91 -9.56 15.28 9.66
N ARG A 92 -9.06 14.70 8.54
CA ARG A 92 -8.60 15.51 7.40
C ARG A 92 -9.73 16.29 6.73
N VAL A 93 -10.91 15.69 6.58
CA VAL A 93 -12.09 16.37 6.04
C VAL A 93 -12.55 17.47 6.98
N LEU A 94 -12.61 17.20 8.29
CA LEU A 94 -12.96 18.19 9.31
C LEU A 94 -11.97 19.35 9.37
N LEU A 95 -10.66 19.08 9.24
CA LEU A 95 -9.63 20.12 9.16
C LEU A 95 -9.80 21.00 7.92
N ARG A 96 -10.12 20.41 6.76
CA ARG A 96 -10.43 21.20 5.55
C ARG A 96 -11.69 22.05 5.71
N ILE A 97 -12.77 21.49 6.27
CA ILE A 97 -14.01 22.24 6.53
C ILE A 97 -13.77 23.41 7.50
N LYS A 98 -13.02 23.18 8.58
CA LYS A 98 -12.62 24.23 9.52
C LYS A 98 -11.78 25.32 8.84
N GLY A 99 -10.82 24.94 7.99
CA GLY A 99 -10.02 25.86 7.20
C GLY A 99 -10.85 26.68 6.21
N TRP A 100 -11.88 26.10 5.59
CA TRP A 100 -12.80 26.81 4.71
C TRP A 100 -13.69 27.80 5.47
N LYS A 101 -14.20 27.42 6.64
CA LYS A 101 -14.95 28.34 7.52
C LYS A 101 -14.08 29.53 7.94
N ALA A 102 -12.82 29.32 8.29
CA ALA A 102 -11.89 30.39 8.64
C ALA A 102 -11.59 31.32 7.45
N LYS A 103 -11.44 30.77 6.23
CA LYS A 103 -11.23 31.57 5.02
C LYS A 103 -12.46 32.38 4.60
N LEU A 104 -13.67 31.83 4.77
CA LEU A 104 -14.91 32.54 4.47
C LEU A 104 -15.10 33.75 5.42
N LEU A 105 -14.75 33.57 6.70
CA LEU A 105 -14.82 34.62 7.72
C LEU A 105 -13.71 35.67 7.58
N SER A 106 -12.58 35.34 6.95
CA SER A 106 -11.51 36.30 6.66
C SER A 106 -11.80 37.21 5.46
N SER A 107 -12.91 36.99 4.74
CA SER A 107 -13.38 37.84 3.62
C SER A 107 -14.52 38.80 3.99
N ALA A 108 -15.00 38.76 5.24
CA ALA A 108 -16.05 39.65 5.73
C ALA A 108 -15.50 40.76 6.66
N GLY A 109 -14.22 41.09 6.50
CA GLY A 109 -13.53 42.16 7.23
C GLY A 109 -12.82 43.09 6.26
N ASP A 110 -13.62 43.88 5.54
CA ASP A 110 -13.35 45.24 5.07
C ASP A 110 -14.69 45.96 4.93
#